data_AF-F2LTW3-F1
#
_entry.id   AF-F2LTW3-F1
#
_cell.length_a   1.000
_cell.length_b   1.000
_cell.length_c   1.000
_cell.angle_alpha   90.00
_cell.angle_beta   90.00
_cell.angle_gamma   90.00
#
_symmetry.space_group_name_H-M   'P 1'
#
loop_
_entity.id
_entity.type
_entity.pdbx_description
1 polymer ?
#
loop_
_entity_poly.entity_id
_entity_poly.type
_entity_poly.pdbx_seq_one_letter_code
_entity_poly.pdbx_strand_id
1 'polypeptide(L)'
;MAEKRMPVEINEKLCKGCGLCVNVCPKNVLEMVEDLHVWMGTIAKVARPEDCIRCKMCENICPDFAITVADIGVELEFADSKGNTVTKSK
;
A
#
# COMPACT_ATOMS: atom_id res chain seq x y z
N MET A 1 -23.11 -1.24 -1.00
CA MET A 1 -22.34 -1.59 -2.22
C MET A 1 -20.91 -1.22 -1.92
N ALA A 2 -20.01 -2.21 -1.92
CA ALA A 2 -18.71 -2.14 -1.28
C ALA A 2 -17.87 -0.97 -1.80
N GLU A 3 -17.69 0.06 -0.98
CA GLU A 3 -16.69 1.08 -1.23
C GLU A 3 -15.36 0.37 -1.42
N LYS A 4 -14.69 0.67 -2.53
CA LYS A 4 -13.42 0.09 -2.96
C LYS A 4 -12.33 0.48 -1.96
N ARG A 5 -12.32 -0.20 -0.81
CA ARG A 5 -11.32 -0.03 0.24
C ARG A 5 -10.05 -0.64 -0.28
N MET A 6 -9.19 0.16 -0.92
CA MET A 6 -7.80 -0.21 -1.16
C MET A 6 -7.15 -0.45 0.19
N PRO A 7 -6.86 -1.70 0.57
CA PRO A 7 -6.36 -2.01 1.90
C PRO A 7 -4.85 -1.88 1.98
N VAL A 8 -4.17 -1.61 0.87
CA VAL A 8 -2.71 -1.51 0.76
C VAL A 8 -2.35 -0.41 -0.23
N GLU A 9 -1.39 0.44 0.16
CA GLU A 9 -0.84 1.52 -0.65
C GLU A 9 0.69 1.43 -0.64
N ILE A 10 1.34 1.80 -1.75
CA ILE A 10 2.79 1.82 -1.88
C ILE A 10 3.24 3.24 -2.24
N ASN A 11 4.18 3.76 -1.48
CA ASN A 11 4.84 5.03 -1.76
C ASN A 11 5.99 4.82 -2.75
N GLU A 12 5.76 5.21 -4.01
CA GLU A 12 6.72 5.06 -5.12
C GLU A 12 8.04 5.80 -4.89
N LYS A 13 8.05 6.85 -4.04
CA LYS A 13 9.27 7.63 -3.74
C LYS A 13 10.20 6.89 -2.76
N LEU A 14 9.62 6.09 -1.87
CA LEU A 14 10.35 5.31 -0.88
C LEU A 14 10.70 3.91 -1.40
N CYS A 15 9.87 3.35 -2.28
CA CYS A 15 10.06 2.02 -2.83
C CYS A 15 11.38 1.92 -3.62
N LYS A 16 12.27 1.02 -3.18
CA LYS A 16 13.53 0.70 -3.88
C LYS A 16 13.41 -0.48 -4.85
N GLY A 17 12.24 -1.10 -4.94
CA GLY A 17 12.04 -2.25 -5.83
C GLY A 17 12.76 -3.53 -5.40
N CYS A 18 12.91 -3.77 -4.09
CA CYS A 18 13.57 -4.98 -3.58
C CYS A 18 12.78 -6.29 -3.81
N GLY A 19 11.47 -6.21 -4.07
CA GLY A 19 10.61 -7.37 -4.36
C GLY A 19 10.23 -8.25 -3.15
N LEU A 20 10.71 -7.94 -1.95
CA LEU A 20 10.41 -8.72 -0.73
C LEU A 20 8.91 -8.79 -0.43
N CYS A 21 8.20 -7.68 -0.65
CA CYS A 21 6.77 -7.58 -0.42
C CYS A 21 5.94 -8.50 -1.34
N VAL A 22 6.39 -8.69 -2.59
CA VAL A 22 5.75 -9.60 -3.55
C VAL A 22 5.98 -11.05 -3.14
N ASN A 23 7.18 -11.37 -2.65
CA ASN A 23 7.53 -12.73 -2.23
C ASN A 23 6.78 -13.18 -0.96
N VAL A 24 6.63 -12.29 0.03
CA VAL A 24 5.95 -12.62 1.29
C VAL A 24 4.43 -12.66 1.16
N CYS A 25 3.85 -12.08 0.10
CA CYS A 25 2.41 -11.93 -0.01
C CYS A 25 1.74 -13.28 -0.32
N PRO A 26 0.93 -13.87 0.60
CA PRO A 26 0.31 -15.18 0.36
C PRO A 26 -0.78 -15.17 -0.71
N LYS A 27 -1.23 -13.97 -1.10
CA LYS A 27 -2.30 -13.75 -2.08
C LYS A 27 -1.77 -13.11 -3.38
N ASN A 28 -0.45 -12.91 -3.47
CA ASN A 28 0.21 -12.28 -4.61
C ASN A 28 -0.49 -10.98 -5.07
N VAL A 29 -0.81 -10.10 -4.12
CA VAL A 29 -1.54 -8.84 -4.39
C VAL A 29 -0.66 -7.81 -5.11
N LEU A 30 0.65 -7.89 -4.87
CA LEU A 30 1.66 -6.94 -5.31
C LEU A 30 2.42 -7.53 -6.50
N GLU A 31 2.78 -6.67 -7.45
CA GLU A 31 3.57 -7.04 -8.63
C GLU A 31 4.72 -6.06 -8.82
N MET A 32 5.83 -6.52 -9.39
CA MET A 32 6.97 -5.67 -9.74
C MET A 32 6.73 -5.09 -11.12
N VAL A 33 6.82 -3.78 -11.25
CA VAL A 33 6.70 -3.05 -12.51
C VAL A 33 7.96 -2.26 -12.76
N GLU A 34 8.36 -2.18 -14.03
CA GLU A 34 9.45 -1.32 -14.45
C GLU A 34 8.98 0.14 -14.44
N ASP A 35 9.75 1.00 -13.78
CA ASP A 35 9.50 2.44 -13.77
C ASP A 35 10.81 3.18 -14.00
N LEU A 36 10.88 3.89 -15.13
CA LEU A 36 12.08 4.60 -15.58
C LEU A 36 12.38 5.87 -14.76
N HIS A 37 11.47 6.29 -13.88
CA HIS A 37 11.64 7.48 -13.04
C HIS A 37 12.28 7.19 -11.69
N VAL A 38 12.47 5.91 -11.33
CA VAL A 38 13.23 5.52 -10.14
C VAL A 38 14.64 5.08 -10.49
N TRP A 39 15.57 5.35 -9.57
CA TRP A 39 16.99 5.06 -9.73
C TRP A 39 17.30 3.58 -10.06
N MET A 40 16.49 2.65 -9.54
CA MET A 40 16.67 1.20 -9.76
C MET A 40 15.85 0.65 -10.93
N GLY A 41 15.06 1.48 -11.62
CA GLY A 41 14.29 1.05 -12.80
C GLY A 41 13.09 0.13 -12.53
N THR A 42 12.84 -0.27 -11.27
CA THR A 42 11.73 -1.17 -10.91
C THR A 42 11.14 -0.80 -9.55
N ILE A 43 9.81 -0.82 -9.44
CA ILE A 43 9.07 -0.58 -8.21
C ILE A 43 7.99 -1.64 -8.00
N ALA A 44 7.53 -1.81 -6.76
CA ALA A 44 6.36 -2.62 -6.47
C ALA A 44 5.08 -1.78 -6.70
N LYS A 45 4.08 -2.36 -7.38
CA LYS A 45 2.71 -1.82 -7.50
C LYS A 45 1.67 -2.80 -6.98
N VAL A 46 0.53 -2.25 -6.58
CA VAL A 46 -0.64 -3.02 -6.16
C VAL A 46 -1.45 -3.39 -7.39
N ALA A 47 -1.50 -4.68 -7.73
CA ALA A 47 -2.25 -5.15 -8.89
C ALA A 47 -3.65 -5.66 -8.54
N ARG A 48 -3.77 -6.36 -7.41
CA ARG A 48 -5.02 -7.00 -6.96
C ARG A 48 -5.42 -6.57 -5.55
N PRO A 49 -5.82 -5.30 -5.33
CA PRO A 49 -6.15 -4.80 -3.99
C PRO A 49 -7.33 -5.55 -3.34
N GLU A 50 -8.23 -6.14 -4.13
CA GLU A 50 -9.37 -6.93 -3.65
C GLU A 50 -9.00 -8.22 -2.92
N ASP A 51 -7.87 -8.85 -3.27
CA ASP A 51 -7.42 -10.11 -2.68
C ASP A 51 -6.67 -9.93 -1.36
N CYS A 52 -6.39 -8.68 -0.98
CA CYS A 52 -5.62 -8.37 0.21
C CYS A 52 -6.41 -8.62 1.49
N ILE A 53 -5.92 -9.58 2.28
CA ILE A 53 -6.48 -9.97 3.57
C ILE A 53 -5.99 -9.11 4.74
N ARG A 54 -5.26 -8.02 4.48
CA ARG A 54 -4.68 -7.12 5.51
C ARG A 54 -3.77 -7.83 6.51
N CYS A 55 -2.96 -8.79 6.05
CA CYS A 55 -2.01 -9.51 6.91
C CYS A 55 -0.83 -8.67 7.40
N LYS A 56 -0.61 -7.47 6.85
CA LYS A 56 0.50 -6.54 7.15
C LYS A 56 1.91 -7.12 6.96
N MET A 57 2.06 -8.28 6.33
CA MET A 57 3.39 -8.87 6.10
C MET A 57 4.24 -8.01 5.16
N CYS A 58 3.63 -7.43 4.12
CA CYS A 58 4.32 -6.55 3.17
C CYS A 58 4.83 -5.26 3.83
N GLU A 59 4.10 -4.71 4.79
CA GLU A 59 4.50 -3.54 5.58
C GLU A 59 5.66 -3.89 6.53
N ASN A 60 5.54 -5.00 7.28
CA ASN A 60 6.56 -5.41 8.25
C ASN A 60 7.88 -5.86 7.61
N ILE A 61 7.85 -6.46 6.41
CA ILE A 61 9.07 -6.92 5.73
C ILE A 61 9.79 -5.77 5.01
N CYS A 62 9.12 -4.64 4.79
CA CYS A 62 9.69 -3.55 4.01
C CYS A 62 10.73 -2.79 4.84
N PRO A 63 12.04 -2.85 4.51
CA PRO A 63 13.06 -2.16 5.29
C PRO A 63 12.95 -0.64 5.18
N ASP A 64 12.37 -0.13 4.08
CA ASP A 64 12.17 1.29 3.82
C ASP A 64 10.80 1.80 4.27
N PHE A 65 9.94 0.94 4.84
CA PHE A 65 8.55 1.27 5.21
C PHE A 65 7.76 1.96 4.08
N ALA A 66 8.00 1.54 2.84
CA ALA A 66 7.37 2.13 1.65
C ALA A 66 5.91 1.64 1.41
N ILE A 67 5.37 0.77 2.27
CA ILE A 67 4.07 0.13 2.08
C ILE A 67 3.24 0.37 3.33
N THR A 68 1.98 0.76 3.15
CA THR A 68 1.02 1.00 4.23
C THR A 68 -0.21 0.11 4.04
N VAL A 69 -0.63 -0.60 5.10
CA VAL A 69 -1.83 -1.45 5.08
C VAL A 69 -2.91 -0.88 5.99
N ALA A 70 -4.08 -0.58 5.44
CA ALA A 70 -5.21 -0.04 6.20
C ALA A 70 -5.93 -1.13 7.02
N ASP A 71 -6.14 -0.87 8.32
CA ASP A 71 -6.85 -1.75 9.24
C ASP A 71 -8.36 -1.82 8.98
N ILE A 72 -8.99 -2.94 9.37
CA ILE A 72 -10.45 -3.07 9.36
C ILE A 72 -11.00 -2.39 10.62
N GLY A 73 -11.76 -1.31 10.47
CA GLY A 73 -12.48 -0.67 11.58
C GLY A 73 -11.89 0.64 12.11
N VAL A 74 -10.91 1.24 11.42
CA VAL A 74 -10.51 2.62 11.70
C VAL A 74 -11.00 3.50 10.57
N GLU A 75 -11.99 4.35 10.84
CA GLU A 75 -12.19 5.58 10.07
C GLU A 75 -10.92 6.41 10.27
N LEU A 76 -10.02 6.35 9.29
CA LEU A 76 -8.83 7.18 9.31
C LEU A 76 -9.26 8.63 9.06
N GLU A 77 -9.27 9.42 10.13
CA GLU A 77 -9.27 10.88 10.05
C GLU A 77 -7.90 11.31 9.49
N PHE A 78 -7.73 11.20 8.18
CA PHE A 78 -6.58 11.76 7.50
C PHE A 78 -6.73 13.28 7.48
N ALA A 79 -5.97 13.97 8.34
CA ALA A 79 -5.74 15.38 8.18
C ALA A 79 -4.87 15.59 6.94
N ASP A 80 -5.47 16.09 5.86
CA ASP A 80 -4.74 16.67 4.74
C ASP A 80 -3.78 17.75 5.28
N SER A 81 -2.70 18.06 4.54
CA SER A 81 -1.66 19.05 4.91
C SER A 81 -2.16 20.50 5.06
N LYS A 82 -3.49 20.70 5.10
CA LYS A 82 -4.19 21.95 5.43
C LYS A 82 -5.10 21.82 6.67
N GLY A 83 -5.00 20.73 7.44
CA GLY A 83 -5.77 20.55 8.67
C GLY A 83 -7.28 20.47 8.45
N ASN A 84 -7.74 19.88 7.34
CA ASN A 84 -9.16 19.57 7.17
C ASN A 84 -9.42 18.11 7.51
N THR A 85 -10.21 17.89 8.56
CA THR A 85 -10.79 16.59 8.91
C THR A 85 -12.00 16.36 7.99
N VAL A 86 -11.87 15.45 7.04
CA VAL A 86 -12.99 15.08 6.19
C VAL A 86 -13.83 14.03 6.93
N THR A 87 -14.77 14.52 7.72
CA THR A 87 -15.80 13.69 8.38
C THR A 87 -16.73 13.08 7.32
N LYS A 88 -17.04 11.79 7.43
CA LYS A 88 -18.25 11.24 6.80
C LYS A 88 -18.81 10.02 7.56
N SER A 89 -19.57 10.38 8.59
CA SER A 89 -20.81 9.76 9.10
C SER A 89 -21.02 8.24 8.90
N LYS A 90 -21.00 7.51 10.03
CA LYS A 90 -22.28 7.11 10.66
C LYS A 90 -22.19 6.96 12.18
#